data_AF-A0A2V8XAL1-F1
#
_entry.id   AF-A0A2V8XAL1-F1
#
_cell.length_a   1.000
_cell.length_b   1.000
_cell.length_c   1.000
_cell.angle_alpha   90.00
_cell.angle_beta   90.00
_cell.angle_gamma   90.00
#
_symmetry.space_group_name_H-M   'P 1'
#
loop_
_entity.id
_entity.type
_entity.pdbx_description
1 polymer ?
#
loop_
_entity_poly.entity_id
_entity_poly.type
_entity_poly.pdbx_seq_one_letter_code
_entity_poly.pdbx_strand_id
1 'polypeptide(L)'
;MVFLAAAEILTIFTGIILLIWRLQFIFPEFGFILLGILVLTLLVHRDGWRNLGFGSHGFVSGMKALFAPTMILSMGFVLGGMAFGAFRGHSILNWTMLSGFSRYFAWCLFQQFGLQSFFTNRIIQVLKNSRRTAWTSGAIFAAFHIPNPVLMP
;
A
#
# COMPACT_ATOMS: atom_id res chain seq x y z
N MET A 1 16.54 18.73 1.34
CA MET A 1 15.78 17.57 0.83
C MET A 1 15.60 16.47 1.87
N VAL A 2 16.65 15.94 2.53
CA VAL A 2 16.50 14.84 3.52
C VAL A 2 15.53 15.17 4.68
N PHE A 3 15.66 16.36 5.29
CA PHE A 3 14.76 16.78 6.37
C PHE A 3 13.30 16.91 5.91
N LEU A 4 13.09 17.44 4.70
CA LEU A 4 11.77 17.53 4.08
C LEU A 4 11.17 16.13 3.86
N ALA A 5 11.93 15.20 3.29
CA ALA A 5 11.48 13.82 3.08
C ALA A 5 11.10 13.12 4.39
N ALA A 6 11.88 13.33 5.47
CA ALA A 6 11.55 12.79 6.79
C ALA A 6 10.25 13.40 7.35
N ALA A 7 10.08 14.73 7.23
CA ALA A 7 8.85 15.40 7.66
C ALA A 7 7.62 14.94 6.86
N GLU A 8 7.76 14.74 5.55
CA GLU A 8 6.70 14.20 4.68
C GLU A 8 6.29 12.79 5.09
N ILE A 9 7.27 11.90 5.34
CA ILE A 9 7.01 10.54 5.82
C ILE A 9 6.20 10.59 7.12
N LEU A 10 6.65 11.37 8.11
CA LEU A 10 5.97 11.47 9.40
C LEU A 10 4.56 12.05 9.25
N THR A 11 4.41 13.11 8.47
CA THR A 11 3.12 13.78 8.25
C THR A 11 2.10 12.82 7.64
N ILE A 12 2.46 12.16 6.53
CA ILE A 12 1.55 11.25 5.84
C ILE A 12 1.31 9.99 6.67
N PHE A 13 2.34 9.43 7.31
CA PHE A 13 2.19 8.25 8.17
C PHE A 13 1.22 8.51 9.33
N THR A 14 1.49 9.56 10.12
CA THR A 14 0.63 9.93 11.25
C THR A 14 -0.77 10.30 10.77
N GLY A 15 -0.88 11.04 9.67
CA GLY A 15 -2.18 11.39 9.08
C GLY A 15 -3.02 10.17 8.71
N ILE A 16 -2.43 9.19 8.03
CA ILE A 16 -3.11 7.94 7.65
C ILE A 16 -3.51 7.14 8.89
N ILE A 17 -2.62 7.01 9.89
CA ILE A 17 -2.94 6.32 11.15
C ILE A 17 -4.11 7.01 11.85
N LEU A 18 -4.09 8.34 11.98
CA LEU A 18 -5.18 9.10 12.58
C LEU A 18 -6.48 8.94 11.77
N LEU A 19 -6.42 8.91 10.44
CA LEU A 19 -7.57 8.68 9.59
C LEU A 19 -8.20 7.31 9.84
N ILE A 20 -7.40 6.25 9.76
CA ILE A 20 -7.84 4.87 9.99
C ILE A 20 -8.38 4.71 11.42
N TRP A 21 -7.73 5.32 12.41
CA TRP A 21 -8.06 5.07 13.81
C TRP A 21 -9.13 5.97 14.38
N ARG A 22 -9.41 7.14 13.78
CA ARG A 22 -10.36 8.09 14.37
C ARG A 22 -11.02 9.01 13.36
N LEU A 23 -10.24 9.67 12.52
CA LEU A 23 -10.76 10.79 11.72
C LEU A 23 -11.73 10.31 10.64
N GLN A 24 -11.69 9.06 10.19
CA GLN A 24 -12.71 8.55 9.26
C GLN A 24 -14.15 8.64 9.83
N PHE A 25 -14.31 8.68 11.16
CA PHE A 25 -15.63 8.75 11.81
C PHE A 25 -16.07 10.17 12.18
N ILE A 26 -15.15 11.15 12.20
CA ILE A 26 -15.43 12.52 12.68
C ILE A 26 -15.20 13.55 11.57
N PHE A 27 -14.21 13.32 10.72
CA PHE A 27 -13.84 14.20 9.62
C PHE A 27 -13.29 13.37 8.44
N PRO A 28 -14.15 12.60 7.75
CA PRO A 28 -13.73 11.70 6.66
C PRO A 28 -13.06 12.43 5.50
N GLU A 29 -13.39 13.70 5.29
CA GLU A 29 -12.82 14.56 4.25
C GLU A 29 -11.32 14.80 4.46
N PHE A 30 -10.79 14.54 5.67
CA PHE A 30 -9.36 14.56 5.96
C PHE A 30 -8.55 13.67 5.01
N GLY A 31 -9.15 12.59 4.49
CA GLY A 31 -8.51 11.76 3.45
C GLY A 31 -8.14 12.54 2.19
N PHE A 32 -8.99 13.48 1.75
CA PHE A 32 -8.69 14.33 0.59
C PHE A 32 -7.58 15.32 0.88
N ILE A 33 -7.47 15.79 2.12
CA ILE A 33 -6.35 16.66 2.56
C ILE A 33 -5.03 15.88 2.47
N LEU A 34 -4.99 14.65 3.00
CA LEU A 34 -3.80 13.80 2.91
C LEU A 34 -3.43 13.48 1.47
N LEU A 35 -4.42 13.20 0.62
CA LEU A 35 -4.19 13.00 -0.80
C LEU A 35 -3.60 14.25 -1.46
N GLY A 36 -4.13 15.44 -1.13
CA GLY A 36 -3.59 16.71 -1.61
C GLY A 36 -2.13 16.91 -1.19
N ILE A 37 -1.80 16.66 0.08
CA ILE A 37 -0.41 16.75 0.57
C ILE A 37 0.51 15.75 -0.15
N LEU A 38 0.04 14.51 -0.38
CA LEU A 38 0.78 13.51 -1.13
C LEU A 38 1.06 14.00 -2.56
N VAL A 39 0.04 14.49 -3.27
CA VAL A 39 0.22 15.03 -4.64
C VAL A 39 1.19 16.21 -4.65
N LEU A 40 1.04 17.17 -3.72
CA LEU A 40 1.96 18.29 -3.57
C LEU A 40 3.40 17.82 -3.34
N THR A 41 3.60 16.78 -2.53
CA THR A 41 4.91 16.20 -2.27
C THR A 41 5.56 15.64 -3.54
N LEU A 42 4.78 14.95 -4.38
CA LEU A 42 5.24 14.43 -5.66
C LEU A 42 5.65 15.58 -6.62
N LEU A 43 4.87 16.67 -6.63
CA LEU A 43 5.16 17.86 -7.45
C LEU A 43 6.41 18.60 -6.97
N VAL A 44 6.56 18.82 -5.66
CA VAL A 44 7.72 19.51 -5.05
C VAL A 44 9.01 18.76 -5.37
N HIS A 45 8.99 17.43 -5.32
CA HIS A 45 10.14 16.60 -5.65
C HIS A 45 10.32 16.37 -7.16
N ARG A 46 9.38 16.84 -7.99
CA ARG A 46 9.35 16.64 -9.45
C ARG A 46 9.48 15.16 -9.81
N ASP A 47 8.73 14.31 -9.10
CA ASP A 47 8.75 12.87 -9.32
C ASP A 47 8.19 12.54 -10.71
N GLY A 48 9.08 12.21 -11.64
CA GLY A 48 8.70 11.79 -12.98
C GLY A 48 8.20 10.33 -13.02
N TRP A 49 7.58 9.94 -14.14
CA TRP A 49 7.04 8.60 -14.37
C TRP A 49 7.97 7.46 -13.95
N ARG A 50 9.25 7.56 -14.31
CA ARG A 50 10.26 6.55 -13.95
C ARG A 50 10.48 6.44 -12.44
N ASN A 51 10.49 7.55 -11.71
CA ASN A 51 10.69 7.56 -10.26
C ASN A 51 9.45 7.02 -9.54
N LEU A 52 8.27 7.26 -10.10
CA LEU A 52 7.01 6.72 -9.59
C LEU A 52 6.86 5.20 -9.85
N GLY A 53 7.79 4.59 -10.59
CA GLY A 53 7.75 3.17 -10.94
C GLY A 53 6.93 2.88 -12.20
N PHE A 54 6.49 3.90 -12.93
CA PHE A 54 5.85 3.73 -14.23
C PHE A 54 6.91 3.52 -15.32
N GLY A 55 6.86 2.33 -15.92
CA GLY A 55 7.72 1.93 -17.02
C GLY A 55 7.88 0.40 -17.07
N SER A 56 8.47 -0.10 -18.15
CA SER A 56 8.79 -1.53 -18.30
C SER A 56 10.15 -1.90 -17.73
N HIS A 57 10.94 -0.91 -17.27
CA HIS A 57 12.28 -1.14 -16.78
C HIS A 57 12.27 -2.02 -15.53
N GLY A 58 12.97 -3.15 -15.59
CA GLY A 58 13.01 -4.11 -14.49
C GLY A 58 11.71 -4.88 -14.26
N PHE A 59 10.67 -4.71 -15.08
CA PHE A 59 9.38 -5.42 -14.91
C PHE A 59 9.56 -6.93 -14.93
N VAL A 60 10.24 -7.46 -15.96
CA VAL A 60 10.50 -8.91 -16.08
C VAL A 60 11.40 -9.42 -14.95
N SER A 61 12.41 -8.65 -14.55
CA SER A 61 13.32 -9.03 -13.48
C SER A 61 12.61 -9.06 -12.13
N GLY A 62 11.80 -8.04 -11.83
CA GLY A 62 10.97 -7.95 -10.64
C GLY A 62 9.92 -9.05 -10.59
N MET A 63 9.24 -9.32 -11.71
CA MET A 63 8.33 -10.46 -11.83
C MET A 63 9.06 -11.77 -11.50
N LYS A 64 10.22 -12.05 -12.11
CA LYS A 64 10.99 -13.27 -11.81
C LYS A 64 11.38 -13.37 -10.33
N ALA A 65 11.75 -12.26 -9.70
CA ALA A 65 12.13 -12.23 -8.29
C ALA A 65 10.95 -12.47 -7.35
N LEU A 66 9.75 -12.00 -7.70
CA LEU A 66 8.58 -12.04 -6.83
C LEU A 66 7.59 -13.15 -7.18
N PHE A 67 7.65 -13.73 -8.39
CA PHE A 67 6.67 -14.69 -8.88
C PHE A 67 6.54 -15.89 -7.94
N ALA A 68 7.65 -16.56 -7.63
CA ALA A 68 7.64 -17.73 -6.76
C ALA A 68 7.07 -17.44 -5.36
N PRO A 69 7.57 -16.47 -4.58
CA PRO A 69 7.03 -16.20 -3.25
C PRO A 69 5.57 -15.74 -3.28
N THR A 70 5.19 -14.90 -4.25
CA THR A 70 3.79 -14.46 -4.40
C THR A 70 2.87 -15.62 -4.74
N MET A 71 3.26 -16.52 -5.66
CA MET A 71 2.47 -17.69 -6.03
C MET A 71 2.33 -18.67 -4.87
N ILE A 72 3.40 -18.94 -4.12
CA ILE A 72 3.36 -19.84 -2.96
C ILE A 72 2.39 -19.31 -1.90
N LEU A 73 2.49 -18.03 -1.53
CA LEU A 73 1.60 -17.42 -0.54
C LEU A 73 0.16 -17.38 -1.03
N SER A 74 -0.07 -16.95 -2.27
CA SER A 74 -1.42 -16.87 -2.85
C SER A 74 -2.07 -18.24 -2.92
N MET A 75 -1.33 -19.27 -3.34
CA MET A 75 -1.81 -20.65 -3.35
C MET A 75 -2.13 -21.14 -1.94
N GLY A 76 -1.27 -20.84 -0.95
CA GLY A 76 -1.54 -21.15 0.45
C GLY A 76 -2.86 -20.55 0.95
N PHE A 77 -3.12 -19.27 0.65
CA PHE A 77 -4.39 -18.63 1.02
C PHE A 77 -5.60 -19.22 0.30
N VAL A 78 -5.49 -19.50 -1.01
CA VAL A 78 -6.58 -20.09 -1.79
C VAL A 78 -6.89 -21.50 -1.28
N LEU A 79 -5.88 -22.36 -1.14
CA LEU A 79 -6.05 -23.73 -0.65
C LEU A 79 -6.56 -23.76 0.78
N GLY A 80 -6.06 -22.87 1.64
CA GLY A 80 -6.56 -22.69 3.00
C GLY A 80 -8.05 -22.32 2.99
N GLY A 81 -8.43 -21.31 2.21
CA GLY A 81 -9.83 -20.91 2.06
C GLY A 81 -10.72 -22.05 1.53
N MET A 82 -10.23 -22.83 0.57
CA MET A 82 -10.92 -24.03 0.07
C MET A 82 -11.14 -25.07 1.17
N ALA A 83 -10.11 -25.37 1.97
CA ALA A 83 -10.20 -26.32 3.07
C ALA A 83 -11.21 -25.90 4.14
N PHE A 84 -11.34 -24.59 4.41
CA PHE A 84 -12.32 -24.02 5.34
C PHE A 84 -13.69 -23.74 4.71
N GLY A 85 -13.91 -24.14 3.44
CA GLY A 85 -15.22 -24.08 2.80
C GLY A 85 -15.62 -22.71 2.24
N ALA A 86 -14.68 -21.78 2.05
CA ALA A 86 -14.95 -20.41 1.57
C ALA A 86 -15.66 -20.34 0.19
N PHE A 87 -15.63 -21.43 -0.59
CA PHE A 87 -16.25 -21.51 -1.91
C PHE A 87 -17.52 -22.38 -1.95
N ARG A 88 -17.97 -22.94 -0.82
CA ARG A 88 -19.18 -23.78 -0.79
C ARG A 88 -20.43 -22.91 -0.99
N GLY A 89 -21.18 -23.17 -2.06
CA GLY A 89 -22.45 -22.50 -2.35
C GLY A 89 -22.32 -21.11 -2.97
N HIS A 90 -21.13 -20.71 -3.44
CA HIS A 90 -20.93 -19.45 -4.16
C HIS A 90 -20.43 -19.74 -5.58
N SER A 91 -21.11 -19.19 -6.58
CA SER A 91 -20.57 -19.17 -7.95
C SER A 91 -19.35 -18.25 -7.95
N ILE A 92 -18.18 -18.82 -8.22
CA ILE A 92 -16.86 -18.17 -8.14
C ILE A 92 -16.73 -17.05 -9.20
N LEU A 93 -17.64 -17.01 -10.18
CA LEU A 93 -17.66 -16.09 -11.32
C LEU A 93 -18.99 -15.36 -11.46
N ASN A 94 -19.53 -14.85 -10.34
CA ASN A 94 -20.68 -13.96 -10.38
C ASN A 94 -20.24 -12.48 -10.41
N TRP A 95 -21.14 -11.61 -10.88
CA TRP A 95 -20.87 -10.17 -11.02
C TRP A 95 -20.50 -9.50 -9.70
N THR A 96 -21.13 -9.90 -8.59
CA THR A 96 -20.85 -9.35 -7.26
C THR A 96 -19.40 -9.63 -6.83
N MET A 97 -18.91 -10.85 -7.05
CA MET A 97 -17.53 -11.21 -6.75
C MET A 97 -16.55 -10.48 -7.68
N LEU A 98 -16.84 -10.39 -8.97
CA LEU A 98 -15.98 -9.67 -9.92
C LEU A 98 -15.90 -8.18 -9.60
N SER A 99 -17.03 -7.56 -9.22
CA SER A 99 -17.10 -6.17 -8.80
C SER A 99 -16.36 -5.94 -7.47
N GLY A 100 -16.52 -6.85 -6.50
CA GLY A 100 -15.78 -6.79 -5.24
C GLY A 100 -14.27 -6.93 -5.46
N PHE A 101 -13.86 -7.90 -6.27
CA PHE A 101 -12.47 -8.12 -6.65
C PHE A 101 -11.87 -6.90 -7.35
N SER A 102 -12.56 -6.31 -8.33
CA SER A 102 -12.03 -5.17 -9.07
C SER A 102 -11.89 -3.92 -8.19
N ARG A 103 -12.85 -3.66 -7.31
CA ARG A 103 -12.76 -2.57 -6.31
C ARG A 103 -11.60 -2.79 -5.36
N TYR A 104 -11.45 -4.01 -4.84
CA TYR A 104 -10.37 -4.35 -3.92
C TYR A 104 -9.00 -4.28 -4.63
N PHE A 105 -8.92 -4.75 -5.87
CA PHE A 105 -7.72 -4.64 -6.69
C PHE A 105 -7.32 -3.18 -6.94
N ALA A 106 -8.27 -2.33 -7.30
CA ALA A 106 -8.04 -0.90 -7.46
C ALA A 106 -7.55 -0.26 -6.15
N TRP A 107 -8.12 -0.67 -5.01
CA TRP A 107 -7.69 -0.22 -3.70
C TRP A 107 -6.26 -0.68 -3.37
N CYS A 108 -5.91 -1.94 -3.62
CA CYS A 108 -4.54 -2.43 -3.46
C CYS A 108 -3.54 -1.71 -4.36
N LEU A 109 -3.91 -1.39 -5.61
CA LEU A 109 -3.07 -0.59 -6.50
C LEU A 109 -2.81 0.81 -5.94
N PHE A 110 -3.85 1.47 -5.41
CA PHE A 110 -3.71 2.77 -4.77
C PHE A 110 -2.76 2.71 -3.55
N GLN A 111 -2.93 1.71 -2.69
CA GLN A 111 -2.04 1.50 -1.55
C GLN A 111 -0.59 1.20 -1.97
N GLN A 112 -0.40 0.35 -2.98
CA GLN A 112 0.92 0.01 -3.50
C GLN A 112 1.62 1.20 -4.13
N PHE A 113 0.87 2.06 -4.83
CA PHE A 113 1.37 3.33 -5.35
C PHE A 113 1.84 4.24 -4.20
N GLY A 114 1.02 4.43 -3.16
CA GLY A 114 1.43 5.21 -1.99
C GLY A 114 2.68 4.64 -1.30
N LEU A 115 2.77 3.32 -1.15
CA LEU A 115 3.92 2.67 -0.52
C LEU A 115 5.19 2.82 -1.36
N GLN A 116 5.14 2.50 -2.66
CA GLN A 116 6.34 2.46 -3.49
C GLN A 116 6.73 3.83 -4.03
N SER A 117 5.77 4.58 -4.55
CA SER A 117 6.02 5.82 -5.26
C SER A 117 6.22 7.00 -4.31
N PHE A 118 5.66 6.94 -3.08
CA PHE A 118 5.88 7.93 -2.04
C PHE A 118 6.80 7.41 -0.92
N PHE A 119 6.37 6.43 -0.11
CA PHE A 119 7.11 6.07 1.11
C PHE A 119 8.51 5.53 0.80
N THR A 120 8.64 4.50 -0.04
CA THR A 120 9.94 3.90 -0.40
C THR A 120 10.88 4.95 -0.99
N ASN A 121 10.37 5.81 -1.88
CA ASN A 121 11.15 6.89 -2.51
C ASN A 121 11.64 7.95 -1.52
N ARG A 122 10.87 8.28 -0.48
CA ARG A 122 11.32 9.21 0.57
C ARG A 122 12.25 8.53 1.57
N ILE A 123 11.96 7.29 1.95
CA ILE A 123 12.77 6.53 2.91
C ILE A 123 14.18 6.29 2.34
N ILE A 124 14.33 5.97 1.05
CA ILE A 124 15.66 5.78 0.46
C ILE A 124 16.48 7.07 0.46
N GLN A 125 15.85 8.24 0.35
CA GLN A 125 16.56 9.52 0.47
C GLN A 125 17.09 9.76 1.88
N VAL A 126 16.37 9.29 2.90
CA VAL A 126 16.73 9.42 4.31
C VAL A 126 17.78 8.39 4.72
N LEU A 127 17.50 7.10 4.47
CA LEU A 127 18.33 6.00 4.94
C LEU A 127 19.51 5.69 4.02
N LYS A 128 19.44 6.08 2.74
CA LYS A 128 20.48 5.84 1.71
C LYS A 128 20.93 4.38 1.64
N ASN A 129 20.06 3.45 2.01
CA ASN A 129 20.33 2.02 2.08
C ASN A 129 19.10 1.22 1.66
N SER A 130 19.22 0.44 0.58
CA SER A 130 18.09 -0.28 -0.01
C SER A 130 17.50 -1.35 0.91
N ARG A 131 18.33 -2.08 1.68
CA ARG A 131 17.85 -3.12 2.60
C ARG A 131 17.07 -2.51 3.75
N ARG A 132 17.60 -1.46 4.38
CA ARG A 132 16.89 -0.75 5.45
C ARG A 132 15.59 -0.13 4.94
N THR A 133 15.63 0.46 3.75
CA THR A 133 14.44 1.02 3.10
C THR A 133 13.35 -0.03 2.91
N ALA A 134 13.69 -1.21 2.38
CA ALA A 134 12.71 -2.28 2.19
C ALA A 134 12.06 -2.73 3.50
N TRP A 135 12.87 -2.92 4.56
CA TRP A 135 12.34 -3.28 5.89
C TRP A 135 11.47 -2.17 6.50
N THR A 136 11.88 -0.91 6.39
CA THR A 136 11.09 0.23 6.89
C THR A 136 9.78 0.40 6.13
N SER A 137 9.79 0.30 4.80
CA SER A 137 8.55 0.31 4.00
C SER A 137 7.62 -0.84 4.40
N GLY A 138 8.15 -2.05 4.60
CA GLY A 138 7.38 -3.20 5.08
C GLY A 138 6.77 -2.97 6.46
N ALA A 139 7.52 -2.38 7.39
CA ALA A 139 7.03 -2.06 8.74
C ALA A 139 5.92 -1.00 8.71
N ILE A 140 6.07 0.05 7.88
CA ILE A 140 5.02 1.07 7.68
C ILE A 140 3.75 0.43 7.11
N PHE A 141 3.88 -0.42 6.09
CA PHE A 141 2.75 -1.13 5.51
C PHE A 141 2.06 -1.99 6.57
N ALA A 142 2.80 -2.77 7.35
CA ALA A 142 2.25 -3.59 8.42
C ALA A 142 1.50 -2.73 9.46
N ALA A 143 2.08 -1.60 9.87
CA ALA A 143 1.46 -0.70 10.85
C ALA A 143 0.10 -0.16 10.39
N PHE A 144 -0.08 0.15 9.10
CA PHE A 144 -1.39 0.58 8.56
C PHE A 144 -2.46 -0.51 8.60
N HIS A 145 -2.06 -1.78 8.71
CA HIS A 145 -2.97 -2.93 8.71
C HIS A 145 -3.13 -3.55 10.10
N ILE A 146 -2.54 -2.95 11.14
CA ILE A 146 -2.80 -3.37 12.51
C ILE A 146 -4.27 -3.01 12.82
N PRO A 147 -5.09 -4.00 13.26
CA PRO A 147 -6.45 -3.72 13.68
C PRO A 147 -6.42 -2.72 14.84
N ASN A 148 -7.29 -1.72 14.80
CA ASN A 148 -7.40 -0.77 15.90
C ASN A 148 -8.08 -1.45 17.10
N PRO A 149 -7.34 -1.84 18.16
CA PRO A 149 -7.91 -2.58 19.27
C PRO A 149 -8.79 -1.69 20.16
N VAL A 150 -8.69 -0.36 20.03
CA VAL A 150 -9.52 0.59 20.76
C VAL A 150 -10.92 0.70 20.13
N LEU A 151 -11.01 0.55 18.80
CA LEU A 151 -12.29 0.65 18.07
C LEU A 151 -12.90 -0.71 17.69
N MET A 152 -12.11 -1.79 17.66
CA MET A 152 -12.56 -3.15 17.41
C MET A 152 -12.18 -4.03 18.62
N PRO A 153 -13.06 -4.15 19.64
CA PRO A 153 -12.84 -4.99 20.82
C PRO A 153 -12.95 -6.49 20.52
#